data_AF-W4VHM8-F1
#
_entry.id   AF-W4VHM8-F1
#
_cell.length_a   1.000
_cell.length_b   1.000
_cell.length_c   1.000
_cell.angle_alpha   90.00
_cell.angle_beta   90.00
_cell.angle_gamma   90.00
#
_symmetry.space_group_name_H-M   'P 1'
#
loop_
_entity.id
_entity.type
_entity.pdbx_description
1 polymer ?
#
loop_
_entity_poly.entity_id
_entity_poly.type
_entity_poly.pdbx_seq_one_letter_code
_entity_poly.pdbx_strand_id
1 'polypeptide(L)'
;MNWKIFFQRNLKFAKKLTRLHHSNALLFLVLSITGLILVSASFRSTFPATRVWIKDVHVWMGIISILPILFYLPKIKKHLLTLRKRKKHRINVYLVLGILLTLIISGLILSFPATVTPLVSSNALLIHDIATWVGLPYIIYHSITRSLWFKNLLQKPTPEGKEEPIIIEKSNPFVGRRTFVKFVAGGLTAIISLVLMGKWIQSYLPSWGRRQQNINERK
;
A
#
# COMPACT_ATOMS: atom_id res chain seq x y z
N MET A 1 0.91 -14.11 13.45
CA MET A 1 0.27 -13.01 14.23
C MET A 1 -0.04 -13.56 15.62
N ASN A 2 0.41 -12.94 16.70
CA ASN A 2 0.17 -13.47 18.05
C ASN A 2 -1.19 -12.98 18.57
N TRP A 3 -2.25 -13.76 18.34
CA TRP A 3 -3.65 -13.43 18.64
C TRP A 3 -3.88 -13.07 20.13
N LYS A 4 -3.06 -13.60 21.04
CA LYS A 4 -3.13 -13.29 22.48
C LYS A 4 -2.87 -11.80 22.80
N ILE A 5 -2.12 -11.08 21.97
CA ILE A 5 -1.81 -9.66 22.20
C ILE A 5 -3.00 -8.76 21.81
N PHE A 6 -3.89 -9.23 20.93
CA PHE A 6 -4.98 -8.42 20.43
C PHE A 6 -5.98 -8.06 21.55
N PHE A 7 -6.31 -9.02 22.41
CA PHE A 7 -7.31 -8.89 23.47
C PHE A 7 -6.78 -8.38 24.83
N GLN A 8 -5.47 -8.13 24.97
CA GLN A 8 -4.91 -7.64 26.24
C GLN A 8 -5.17 -6.14 26.47
N ARG A 9 -5.72 -5.78 27.65
CA ARG A 9 -6.06 -4.39 28.04
C ARG A 9 -4.86 -3.58 28.55
N ASN A 10 -3.92 -4.18 29.29
CA ASN A 10 -2.77 -3.50 29.92
C ASN A 10 -1.45 -3.70 29.17
N LEU A 11 -1.30 -3.09 27.99
CA LEU A 11 -0.10 -3.21 27.16
C LEU A 11 0.82 -1.99 27.26
N LYS A 12 2.14 -2.24 27.36
CA LYS A 12 3.18 -1.20 27.22
C LYS A 12 2.98 -0.42 25.90
N PHE A 13 3.35 0.87 25.89
CA PHE A 13 3.13 1.79 24.77
C PHE A 13 3.53 1.21 23.39
N ALA A 14 4.70 0.58 23.31
CA ALA A 14 5.19 -0.05 22.08
C ALA A 14 4.27 -1.18 21.57
N LYS A 15 3.77 -2.05 22.46
CA LYS A 15 2.86 -3.16 22.11
C LYS A 15 1.49 -2.63 21.66
N LYS A 16 1.00 -1.55 22.30
CA LYS A 16 -0.24 -0.87 21.89
C LYS A 16 -0.13 -0.28 20.47
N LEU A 17 1.04 0.28 20.13
CA LEU A 17 1.31 0.81 18.79
C LEU A 17 1.40 -0.31 17.74
N THR A 18 2.06 -1.43 18.08
CA THR A 18 2.11 -2.61 17.20
C THR A 18 0.72 -3.17 16.92
N ARG A 19 -0.16 -3.25 17.93
CA ARG A 19 -1.55 -3.69 17.74
C ARG A 19 -2.32 -2.76 16.79
N LEU A 20 -2.20 -1.45 16.97
CA LEU A 20 -2.84 -0.47 16.08
C LEU A 20 -2.34 -0.61 14.64
N HIS A 21 -1.03 -0.78 14.46
CA HIS A 21 -0.44 -0.98 13.15
C HIS A 21 -0.97 -2.26 12.45
N HIS A 22 -1.05 -3.38 13.18
CA HIS A 22 -1.59 -4.62 12.61
C HIS A 22 -3.08 -4.50 12.27
N SER A 23 -3.86 -3.85 13.14
CA SER A 23 -5.28 -3.61 12.88
C SER A 23 -5.46 -2.75 11.62
N ASN A 24 -4.67 -1.67 11.51
CA ASN A 24 -4.67 -0.81 10.33
C ASN A 24 -4.25 -1.57 9.07
N ALA A 25 -3.22 -2.41 9.15
CA ALA A 25 -2.76 -3.21 8.01
C ALA A 25 -3.82 -4.21 7.53
N LEU A 26 -4.55 -4.84 8.46
CA LEU A 26 -5.62 -5.77 8.12
C LEU A 26 -6.80 -5.05 7.45
N LEU A 27 -7.24 -3.92 8.01
CA LEU A 27 -8.31 -3.10 7.41
C LEU A 27 -7.90 -2.61 6.01
N PHE A 28 -6.67 -2.12 5.88
CA PHE A 28 -6.13 -1.68 4.60
C PHE A 28 -6.05 -2.81 3.57
N LEU A 29 -5.71 -4.04 4.00
CA LEU A 29 -5.69 -5.20 3.11
C LEU A 29 -7.09 -5.50 2.55
N VAL A 30 -8.10 -5.54 3.41
CA VAL A 30 -9.50 -5.78 2.99
C VAL A 30 -9.96 -4.65 2.05
N LEU A 31 -9.65 -3.40 2.38
CA LEU A 31 -9.94 -2.25 1.53
C LEU A 31 -9.26 -2.32 0.16
N SER A 32 -8.00 -2.76 0.13
CA SER A 32 -7.25 -2.89 -1.13
C SER A 32 -7.86 -3.97 -2.02
N ILE A 33 -8.19 -5.12 -1.46
CA ILE A 33 -8.81 -6.22 -2.21
C ILE A 33 -10.18 -5.78 -2.77
N THR A 34 -11.04 -5.23 -1.90
CA THR A 34 -12.38 -4.77 -2.32
C THR A 34 -12.30 -3.63 -3.34
N GLY A 35 -11.36 -2.69 -3.18
CA GLY A 35 -11.11 -1.60 -4.12
C GLY A 35 -10.64 -2.08 -5.50
N LEU A 36 -9.68 -3.01 -5.54
CA LEU A 36 -9.21 -3.60 -6.81
C LEU A 36 -10.34 -4.35 -7.54
N ILE A 37 -11.21 -5.05 -6.81
CA ILE A 37 -12.38 -5.71 -7.38
C ILE A 37 -13.34 -4.68 -8.00
N LEU A 38 -13.56 -3.54 -7.34
CA LEU A 38 -14.45 -2.47 -7.83
C LEU A 38 -13.93 -1.77 -9.10
N VAL A 39 -12.61 -1.69 -9.26
CA VAL A 39 -11.93 -1.14 -10.45
C VAL A 39 -11.96 -2.12 -11.62
N SER A 40 -11.95 -3.43 -11.37
CA SER A 40 -11.91 -4.46 -12.40
C SER A 40 -13.12 -4.42 -13.35
N ALA A 41 -12.84 -4.20 -14.65
CA ALA A 41 -13.86 -4.17 -15.70
C ALA A 41 -14.56 -5.53 -15.87
N SER A 42 -13.80 -6.63 -15.82
CA SER A 42 -14.33 -7.99 -15.93
C SER A 42 -15.27 -8.34 -14.78
N PHE A 43 -14.97 -7.87 -13.57
CA PHE A 43 -15.86 -8.11 -12.44
C PHE A 43 -17.15 -7.29 -12.56
N ARG A 44 -17.05 -6.05 -13.05
CA ARG A 44 -18.20 -5.16 -13.27
C ARG A 44 -19.20 -5.72 -14.27
N SER A 45 -18.75 -6.37 -15.35
CA SER A 45 -19.64 -6.97 -16.36
C SER A 45 -20.30 -8.27 -15.89
N THR A 46 -19.59 -9.09 -15.09
CA THR A 46 -20.03 -10.45 -14.78
C THR A 46 -20.91 -10.55 -13.54
N PHE A 47 -20.70 -9.69 -12.52
CA PHE A 47 -21.42 -9.77 -11.24
C PHE A 47 -21.98 -8.42 -10.75
N PRO A 48 -22.97 -7.84 -11.47
CA PRO A 48 -23.52 -6.52 -11.12
C PRO A 48 -24.22 -6.47 -9.75
N ALA A 49 -24.93 -7.53 -9.36
CA ALA A 49 -25.59 -7.60 -8.04
C ALA A 49 -24.58 -7.66 -6.89
N THR A 50 -23.55 -8.51 -7.00
CA THR A 50 -22.48 -8.66 -5.99
C THR A 50 -21.66 -7.38 -5.84
N ARG A 51 -21.56 -6.56 -6.90
CA ARG A 51 -20.85 -5.29 -6.86
C ARG A 51 -21.40 -4.33 -5.81
N VAL A 52 -22.73 -4.29 -5.61
CA VAL A 52 -23.36 -3.40 -4.63
C VAL A 52 -22.88 -3.75 -3.23
N TRP A 53 -22.91 -5.04 -2.89
CA TRP A 53 -22.42 -5.56 -1.61
C TRP A 53 -20.94 -5.28 -1.39
N ILE A 54 -20.10 -5.47 -2.41
CA ILE A 54 -18.65 -5.19 -2.31
C ILE A 54 -18.40 -3.69 -2.11
N LYS A 55 -19.13 -2.83 -2.81
CA LYS A 55 -19.07 -1.38 -2.65
C LYS A 55 -19.46 -0.99 -1.23
N ASP A 56 -20.55 -1.53 -0.70
CA ASP A 56 -21.01 -1.22 0.66
C ASP A 56 -19.99 -1.70 1.70
N VAL A 57 -19.45 -2.92 1.56
CA VAL A 57 -18.36 -3.42 2.42
C VAL A 57 -17.14 -2.50 2.34
N HIS A 58 -16.73 -2.06 1.14
CA HIS A 58 -15.60 -1.16 0.98
C HIS A 58 -15.82 0.18 1.69
N VAL A 59 -17.00 0.78 1.56
CA VAL A 59 -17.36 2.04 2.23
C VAL A 59 -17.38 1.88 3.75
N TRP A 60 -18.07 0.87 4.27
CA TRP A 60 -18.15 0.62 5.71
C TRP A 60 -16.78 0.32 6.33
N MET A 61 -15.98 -0.53 5.67
CA MET A 61 -14.61 -0.79 6.09
C MET A 61 -13.74 0.46 6.01
N GLY A 62 -14.01 1.35 5.05
CA GLY A 62 -13.35 2.63 4.88
C GLY A 62 -13.60 3.52 6.09
N ILE A 63 -14.86 3.64 6.51
CA ILE A 63 -15.26 4.38 7.71
C ILE A 63 -14.61 3.77 8.96
N ILE A 64 -14.64 2.44 9.11
CA ILE A 64 -14.01 1.74 10.24
C ILE A 64 -12.48 1.97 10.27
N SER A 65 -11.83 2.08 9.11
CA SER A 65 -10.38 2.33 9.00
C SER A 65 -9.92 3.68 9.55
N ILE A 66 -10.85 4.61 9.77
CA ILE A 66 -10.57 5.91 10.42
C ILE A 66 -10.22 5.70 11.90
N LEU A 67 -10.80 4.69 12.57
CA LEU A 67 -10.61 4.45 14.01
C LEU A 67 -9.13 4.24 14.40
N PRO A 68 -8.36 3.33 13.76
CA PRO A 68 -6.93 3.19 14.05
C PRO A 68 -6.14 4.50 13.95
N ILE A 69 -6.49 5.36 12.98
CA ILE A 69 -5.82 6.64 12.75
C ILE A 69 -6.17 7.63 13.85
N LEU A 70 -7.45 7.75 14.22
CA LEU A 70 -7.88 8.57 15.37
C LEU A 70 -7.20 8.15 16.67
N PHE A 71 -7.07 6.83 16.93
CA PHE A 71 -6.35 6.33 18.10
C PHE A 71 -4.82 6.48 18.04
N TYR A 72 -4.28 6.76 16.85
CA TYR A 72 -2.87 6.99 16.60
C TYR A 72 -2.49 8.47 16.68
N LEU A 73 -3.36 9.39 16.24
CA LEU A 73 -3.16 10.85 16.27
C LEU A 73 -2.57 11.38 17.59
N PRO A 74 -3.15 11.12 18.78
CA PRO A 74 -2.62 11.66 20.03
C PRO A 74 -1.24 11.07 20.40
N LYS A 75 -0.89 9.92 19.83
CA LYS A 75 0.40 9.23 20.08
C LYS A 75 1.48 9.61 19.07
N ILE A 76 1.13 10.34 18.02
CA ILE A 76 2.06 10.68 16.94
C ILE A 76 3.21 11.54 17.45
N LYS A 77 2.95 12.50 18.36
CA LYS A 77 3.97 13.37 18.94
C LYS A 77 5.04 12.56 19.65
N LYS A 78 4.64 11.62 20.52
CA LYS A 78 5.56 10.71 21.23
C LYS A 78 6.33 9.81 20.27
N HIS A 79 5.67 9.26 19.26
CA HIS A 79 6.32 8.40 18.26
C HIS A 79 7.35 9.16 17.41
N LEU A 80 7.03 10.37 16.97
CA LEU A 80 7.94 11.23 16.20
C LEU A 80 9.17 11.64 17.02
N LEU A 81 9.00 11.90 18.32
CA LEU A 81 10.12 12.15 19.23
C LEU A 81 11.04 10.92 19.35
N THR A 82 10.48 9.71 19.46
CA THR A 82 11.27 8.46 19.44
C THR A 82 12.03 8.28 18.12
N LEU A 83 11.48 8.76 17.01
CA LEU A 83 12.08 8.67 15.68
C LEU A 83 12.97 9.88 15.31
N ARG A 84 13.24 10.82 16.24
CA ARG A 84 14.02 12.04 15.96
C ARG A 84 15.38 11.75 15.32
N LYS A 85 16.07 10.70 15.77
CA LYS A 85 17.39 10.29 15.24
C LYS A 85 17.30 9.45 13.94
N ARG A 86 16.10 9.07 13.50
CA ARG A 86 15.87 8.11 12.41
C ARG A 86 15.07 8.73 11.26
N LYS A 87 15.67 9.69 10.53
CA LYS A 87 15.04 10.49 9.45
C LYS A 87 14.27 9.63 8.41
N LYS A 88 14.86 8.54 7.91
CA LYS A 88 14.22 7.64 6.93
C LYS A 88 12.90 7.03 7.44
N HIS A 89 12.84 6.66 8.73
CA HIS A 89 11.64 6.12 9.33
C HIS A 89 10.54 7.18 9.50
N ARG A 90 10.93 8.43 9.76
CA ARG A 90 10.00 9.55 9.87
C ARG A 90 9.36 9.89 8.52
N ILE A 91 10.14 9.90 7.44
CA ILE A 91 9.61 10.11 6.08
C ILE A 91 8.60 9.03 5.73
N ASN A 92 8.89 7.75 6.02
CA ASN A 92 7.94 6.67 5.78
C ASN A 92 6.62 6.85 6.53
N VAL A 93 6.66 7.32 7.79
CA VAL A 93 5.44 7.60 8.55
C VAL A 93 4.63 8.72 7.90
N TYR A 94 5.27 9.81 7.46
CA TYR A 94 4.57 10.90 6.78
C TYR A 94 3.98 10.47 5.43
N LEU A 95 4.74 9.70 4.65
CA LEU A 95 4.29 9.19 3.36
C LEU A 95 3.05 8.30 3.54
N VAL A 96 3.12 7.29 4.42
CA VAL A 96 1.98 6.39 4.67
C VAL A 96 0.78 7.16 5.22
N LEU A 97 0.99 8.08 6.16
CA LEU A 97 -0.11 8.86 6.73
C LEU A 97 -0.74 9.78 5.68
N GLY A 98 0.07 10.42 4.82
CA GLY A 98 -0.41 11.25 3.72
C GLY A 98 -1.28 10.45 2.76
N ILE A 99 -0.81 9.28 2.31
CA ILE A 99 -1.58 8.40 1.43
C ILE A 99 -2.90 7.96 2.09
N LEU A 100 -2.87 7.54 3.36
CA LEU A 100 -4.07 7.13 4.08
C LEU A 100 -5.07 8.28 4.22
N LEU A 101 -4.60 9.48 4.56
CA LEU A 101 -5.46 10.66 4.67
C LEU A 101 -6.08 11.02 3.31
N THR A 102 -5.30 10.99 2.23
CA THR A 102 -5.82 11.24 0.88
C THR A 102 -6.88 10.20 0.50
N LEU A 103 -6.64 8.90 0.75
CA LEU A 103 -7.62 7.84 0.48
C LEU A 103 -8.90 8.00 1.30
N ILE A 104 -8.80 8.37 2.58
CA ILE A 104 -9.96 8.56 3.46
C ILE A 104 -10.77 9.78 3.03
N ILE A 105 -10.12 10.93 2.81
CA ILE A 105 -10.81 12.17 2.45
C ILE A 105 -11.52 12.00 1.11
N SER A 106 -10.81 11.51 0.09
CA SER A 106 -11.41 11.25 -1.22
C SER A 106 -12.50 10.17 -1.16
N GLY A 107 -12.30 9.09 -0.39
CA GLY A 107 -13.30 8.03 -0.23
C GLY A 107 -14.57 8.49 0.50
N LEU A 108 -14.44 9.36 1.50
CA LEU A 108 -15.59 9.97 2.18
C LEU A 108 -16.40 10.86 1.22
N ILE A 109 -15.73 11.67 0.40
CA ILE A 109 -16.40 12.49 -0.63
C ILE A 109 -17.17 11.59 -1.61
N LEU A 110 -16.56 10.49 -2.06
CA LEU A 110 -17.19 9.52 -2.97
C LEU A 110 -18.33 8.72 -2.35
N SER A 111 -18.39 8.62 -1.02
CA SER A 111 -19.47 7.93 -0.31
C SER A 111 -20.76 8.75 -0.29
N PHE A 112 -20.67 10.07 -0.44
CA PHE A 112 -21.80 11.00 -0.43
C PHE A 112 -21.85 11.85 -1.71
N PRO A 113 -21.99 11.25 -2.90
CA PRO A 113 -21.97 11.99 -4.16
C PRO A 113 -23.15 12.96 -4.29
N ALA A 114 -24.27 12.72 -3.59
CA ALA A 114 -25.44 13.59 -3.60
C ALA A 114 -25.22 14.95 -2.93
N THR A 115 -24.20 15.09 -2.08
CA THR A 115 -23.93 16.34 -1.34
C THR A 115 -22.83 17.19 -1.97
N VAL A 116 -22.23 16.72 -3.06
CA VAL A 116 -21.09 17.39 -3.73
C VAL A 116 -21.35 17.58 -5.22
N THR A 117 -20.71 18.57 -5.82
CA THR A 117 -20.85 18.81 -7.26
C THR A 117 -20.22 17.68 -8.08
N PRO A 118 -20.70 17.41 -9.31
CA PRO A 118 -20.12 16.38 -10.19
C PRO A 118 -18.61 16.56 -10.43
N LEU A 119 -18.15 17.82 -10.51
CA LEU A 119 -16.73 18.15 -10.66
C LEU A 119 -15.90 17.69 -9.45
N VAL A 120 -16.39 17.93 -8.24
CA VAL A 120 -15.71 17.51 -7.00
C VAL A 120 -15.69 15.98 -6.91
N SER A 121 -16.80 15.31 -7.22
CA SER A 121 -16.86 13.85 -7.22
C SER A 121 -15.90 13.23 -8.24
N SER A 122 -15.79 13.79 -9.44
CA SER A 122 -14.88 13.30 -10.48
C SER A 122 -13.41 13.47 -10.07
N ASN A 123 -13.06 14.64 -9.51
CA ASN A 123 -11.71 14.88 -9.02
C ASN A 123 -11.37 14.01 -7.79
N ALA A 124 -12.33 13.78 -6.90
CA ALA A 124 -12.16 12.88 -5.76
C ALA A 124 -11.88 11.45 -6.23
N LEU A 125 -12.59 10.97 -7.25
CA LEU A 125 -12.34 9.65 -7.85
C LEU A 125 -10.93 9.54 -8.41
N LEU A 126 -10.52 10.53 -9.21
CA LEU A 126 -9.17 10.57 -9.78
C LEU A 126 -8.09 10.58 -8.69
N ILE A 127 -8.24 11.43 -7.67
CA ILE A 127 -7.30 11.51 -6.55
C ILE A 127 -7.25 10.19 -5.76
N HIS A 128 -8.41 9.56 -5.54
CA HIS A 128 -8.52 8.27 -4.86
C HIS A 128 -7.79 7.17 -5.63
N ASP A 129 -7.98 7.12 -6.95
CA ASP A 129 -7.34 6.14 -7.83
C ASP A 129 -5.81 6.34 -7.85
N ILE A 130 -5.33 7.58 -8.01
CA ILE A 130 -3.89 7.89 -7.95
C ILE A 130 -3.31 7.49 -6.59
N ALA A 131 -3.99 7.83 -5.50
CA ALA A 131 -3.54 7.48 -4.16
C ALA A 131 -3.49 5.95 -3.97
N THR A 132 -4.40 5.20 -4.59
CA THR A 132 -4.40 3.73 -4.59
C THR A 132 -3.23 3.19 -5.40
N TRP A 133 -3.01 3.70 -6.61
CA TRP A 133 -1.92 3.27 -7.49
C TRP A 133 -0.53 3.58 -6.95
N VAL A 134 -0.37 4.64 -6.15
CA VAL A 134 0.89 4.94 -5.46
C VAL A 134 0.99 4.21 -4.11
N GLY A 135 -0.12 4.15 -3.37
CA GLY A 135 -0.19 3.61 -2.03
C GLY A 135 -0.05 2.10 -1.96
N LEU A 136 -0.74 1.38 -2.84
CA LEU A 136 -0.76 -0.08 -2.84
C LEU A 136 0.64 -0.66 -3.10
N PRO A 137 1.40 -0.25 -4.13
CA PRO A 137 2.76 -0.75 -4.36
C PRO A 137 3.69 -0.43 -3.19
N TYR A 138 3.59 0.79 -2.64
CA TYR A 138 4.39 1.20 -1.49
C TYR A 138 4.13 0.31 -0.28
N ILE A 139 2.87 0.01 0.03
CA ILE A 139 2.48 -0.82 1.18
C ILE A 139 2.85 -2.29 0.97
N ILE A 140 2.75 -2.80 -0.26
CA ILE A 140 3.25 -4.14 -0.62
C ILE A 140 4.76 -4.21 -0.37
N TYR A 141 5.53 -3.27 -0.92
CA TYR A 141 6.97 -3.19 -0.70
C TYR A 141 7.33 -3.06 0.78
N HIS A 142 6.60 -2.21 1.53
CA HIS A 142 6.77 -2.06 2.97
C HIS A 142 6.51 -3.37 3.71
N SER A 143 5.46 -4.10 3.34
CA SER A 143 5.06 -5.35 3.98
C SER A 143 6.09 -6.45 3.73
N ILE A 144 6.55 -6.60 2.48
CA ILE A 144 7.59 -7.57 2.10
C ILE A 144 8.87 -7.29 2.87
N THR A 145 9.38 -6.06 2.79
CA THR A 145 10.68 -5.70 3.39
C THR A 145 10.69 -5.69 4.92
N ARG A 146 9.52 -5.65 5.56
CA ARG A 146 9.39 -5.66 7.03
C ARG A 146 8.99 -7.01 7.60
N SER A 147 8.59 -7.97 6.75
CA SER A 147 8.26 -9.34 7.16
C SER A 147 9.44 -10.02 7.87
N LEU A 148 9.13 -10.89 8.83
CA LEU A 148 10.16 -11.68 9.54
C LEU A 148 10.90 -12.62 8.59
N TRP A 149 10.18 -13.23 7.64
CA TRP A 149 10.76 -14.07 6.61
C TRP A 149 11.84 -13.33 5.81
N PHE A 150 11.56 -12.12 5.35
CA PHE A 150 12.54 -11.30 4.64
C PHE A 150 13.74 -10.91 5.52
N LYS A 151 13.53 -10.69 6.82
CA LYS A 151 14.64 -10.43 7.75
C LYS A 151 15.51 -11.66 7.99
N ASN A 152 14.91 -12.84 8.08
CA ASN A 152 15.62 -14.10 8.28
C ASN A 152 16.45 -14.48 7.05
N LEU A 153 15.93 -14.25 5.83
CA LEU A 153 16.71 -14.38 4.59
C LEU A 153 17.94 -13.47 4.53
N LEU A 154 17.89 -12.36 5.27
CA LEU A 154 18.94 -11.35 5.33
C LEU A 154 19.84 -11.48 6.55
N GLN A 155 19.51 -12.36 7.50
CA GLN A 155 20.41 -12.68 8.60
C GLN A 155 21.56 -13.50 8.03
N LYS A 156 22.78 -13.09 8.34
CA LYS A 156 23.96 -13.92 8.08
C LYS A 156 23.80 -15.20 8.91
N PRO A 157 24.13 -16.39 8.38
CA PRO A 157 24.33 -17.54 9.26
C PRO A 157 25.38 -17.11 10.30
N THR A 158 25.01 -17.22 11.57
CA THR A 158 25.98 -17.12 12.67
C THR A 158 26.99 -18.24 12.43
N PRO A 159 28.29 -17.95 12.25
CA PRO A 159 29.28 -19.00 12.19
C PRO A 159 29.31 -19.67 13.57
N GLU A 160 28.71 -20.86 13.67
CA GLU A 160 29.06 -21.81 14.72
C GLU A 160 30.46 -22.32 14.38
N GLY A 161 31.44 -21.93 15.18
CA GLY A 161 32.83 -22.37 15.00
C GLY A 161 33.79 -21.21 14.84
N LYS A 162 34.82 -21.21 15.67
CA LYS A 162 35.96 -20.30 15.61
C LYS A 162 36.66 -20.52 14.27
N GLU A 163 36.46 -19.61 13.32
CA GLU A 163 37.34 -19.50 12.16
C GLU A 163 37.92 -18.09 12.14
N GLU A 164 39.24 -18.05 11.96
CA GLU A 164 40.08 -16.87 11.97
C GLU A 164 39.54 -15.75 11.06
N PRO A 165 39.86 -14.47 11.33
CA PRO A 165 39.34 -13.36 10.56
C PRO A 165 39.76 -13.48 9.09
N ILE A 166 38.87 -14.01 8.26
CA ILE A 166 39.00 -14.01 6.81
C ILE A 166 39.14 -12.55 6.40
N ILE A 167 40.31 -12.16 5.88
CA ILE A 167 40.58 -10.81 5.38
C ILE A 167 39.72 -10.64 4.14
N ILE A 168 38.56 -9.99 4.30
CA ILE A 168 37.65 -9.69 3.20
C ILE A 168 38.32 -8.60 2.36
N GLU A 169 38.83 -8.97 1.19
CA GLU A 169 39.32 -8.01 0.20
C GLU A 169 38.26 -6.93 -0.08
N LYS A 170 38.73 -5.68 -0.16
CA LYS A 170 37.92 -4.47 -0.34
C LYS A 170 37.21 -4.39 -1.71
N SER A 171 37.38 -5.41 -2.57
CA SER A 171 36.78 -5.59 -3.90
C SER A 171 35.41 -6.29 -3.88
N ASN A 172 34.85 -6.54 -2.68
CA ASN A 172 33.51 -7.09 -2.50
C ASN A 172 32.46 -6.27 -3.30
N PRO A 173 31.64 -6.87 -4.19
CA PRO A 173 30.76 -6.13 -5.07
C PRO A 173 29.90 -5.11 -4.32
N PHE A 174 29.77 -3.91 -4.89
CA PHE A 174 29.05 -2.74 -4.36
C PHE A 174 27.59 -3.01 -3.92
N VAL A 175 27.04 -4.19 -4.22
CA VAL A 175 25.69 -4.60 -3.89
C VAL A 175 25.71 -5.81 -2.94
N GLY A 176 25.71 -5.54 -1.63
CA GLY A 176 25.50 -6.61 -0.64
C GLY A 176 24.16 -7.33 -0.86
N ARG A 177 24.09 -8.64 -0.54
CA ARG A 177 22.86 -9.49 -0.64
C ARG A 177 21.60 -8.80 -0.17
N ARG A 178 21.70 -8.02 0.92
CA ARG A 178 20.60 -7.23 1.47
C ARG A 178 20.10 -6.10 0.59
N THR A 179 20.99 -5.44 -0.12
CA THR A 179 20.66 -4.38 -1.08
C THR A 179 20.07 -5.01 -2.34
N PHE A 180 20.67 -6.09 -2.84
CA PHE A 180 20.17 -6.82 -4.01
C PHE A 180 18.73 -7.30 -3.84
N VAL A 181 18.44 -8.02 -2.75
CA VAL A 181 17.09 -8.58 -2.51
C VAL A 181 16.04 -7.47 -2.35
N LYS A 182 16.39 -6.33 -1.73
CA LYS A 182 15.48 -5.17 -1.65
C LYS A 182 15.24 -4.52 -3.02
N PHE A 183 16.29 -4.44 -3.84
CA PHE A 183 16.21 -3.87 -5.18
C PHE A 183 15.34 -4.74 -6.08
N VAL A 184 15.51 -6.06 -6.06
CA VAL A 184 14.66 -7.01 -6.79
C VAL A 184 13.21 -6.94 -6.33
N ALA A 185 12.95 -6.98 -5.02
CA ALA A 185 11.59 -6.89 -4.49
C ALA A 185 10.91 -5.55 -4.85
N GLY A 186 11.65 -4.44 -4.78
CA GLY A 186 11.17 -3.12 -5.20
C GLY A 186 10.91 -3.04 -6.71
N GLY A 187 11.85 -3.56 -7.52
CA GLY A 187 11.76 -3.58 -8.97
C GLY A 187 10.58 -4.39 -9.47
N LEU A 188 10.38 -5.62 -8.96
CA LEU A 188 9.21 -6.44 -9.28
C LEU A 188 7.90 -5.75 -8.94
N THR A 189 7.83 -5.18 -7.73
CA THR A 189 6.64 -4.43 -7.28
C THR A 189 6.37 -3.25 -8.22
N ALA A 190 7.40 -2.50 -8.60
CA ALA A 190 7.28 -1.35 -9.50
C ALA A 190 6.84 -1.77 -10.91
N ILE A 191 7.45 -2.81 -11.49
CA ILE A 191 7.11 -3.31 -12.83
C ILE A 191 5.64 -3.75 -12.88
N ILE A 192 5.21 -4.59 -11.94
CA ILE A 192 3.81 -5.07 -11.88
C ILE A 192 2.86 -3.88 -11.77
N SER A 193 3.18 -2.92 -10.90
CA SER A 193 2.35 -1.75 -10.68
C SER A 193 2.29 -0.85 -11.92
N LEU A 194 3.40 -0.64 -12.61
CA LEU A 194 3.46 0.13 -13.85
C LEU A 194 2.65 -0.50 -14.98
N VAL A 195 2.70 -1.84 -15.13
CA VAL A 195 1.90 -2.54 -16.15
C VAL A 195 0.40 -2.38 -15.87
N LEU A 196 -0.02 -2.59 -14.62
CA LEU A 196 -1.42 -2.45 -14.23
C LEU A 196 -1.90 -1.00 -14.35
N MET A 197 -1.08 -0.04 -13.90
CA MET A 197 -1.37 1.39 -14.01
C MET A 197 -1.40 1.85 -15.47
N GLY A 198 -0.53 1.33 -16.33
CA GLY A 198 -0.53 1.62 -17.77
C GLY A 198 -1.83 1.20 -18.44
N LYS A 199 -2.34 0.00 -18.12
CA LYS A 199 -3.66 -0.46 -18.59
C LYS A 199 -4.80 0.43 -18.09
N TRP A 200 -4.73 0.90 -16.84
CA TRP A 200 -5.71 1.83 -16.29
C TRP A 200 -5.65 3.20 -17.00
N ILE A 201 -4.46 3.79 -17.21
CA ILE A 201 -4.29 5.06 -17.92
C ILE A 201 -4.79 4.97 -19.37
N GLN A 202 -4.52 3.86 -20.06
CA GLN A 202 -5.02 3.63 -21.42
C GLN A 202 -6.55 3.73 -21.52
N SER A 203 -7.29 3.43 -20.46
CA SER A 203 -8.75 3.59 -20.45
C SER A 203 -9.24 5.05 -20.47
N TYR A 204 -8.38 6.00 -20.09
CA TYR A 204 -8.67 7.44 -20.12
C TYR A 204 -8.13 8.14 -21.37
N LEU A 205 -7.23 7.50 -22.13
CA LEU A 205 -6.68 8.06 -23.36
C LEU A 205 -7.63 7.75 -24.53
N PRO A 206 -8.09 8.77 -25.29
CA PRO A 206 -8.86 8.51 -26.50
C PRO A 206 -8.04 7.66 -27.46
N SER A 207 -8.63 6.59 -28.02
CA SER A 207 -7.93 5.65 -28.89
C SER A 207 -7.52 6.30 -30.21
N TRP A 208 -6.39 6.99 -30.22
CA TRP A 208 -5.81 7.59 -31.42
C TRP A 208 -5.38 6.53 -32.45
N GLY A 209 -5.17 5.28 -32.01
CA GLY A 209 -4.69 4.18 -32.87
C GLY A 209 -5.74 3.35 -33.62
N ARG A 210 -7.05 3.50 -33.35
CA ARG A 210 -8.09 2.69 -34.05
C ARG A 210 -8.60 3.29 -35.36
N ARG A 211 -8.13 4.50 -35.73
CA ARG A 211 -8.58 5.18 -36.97
C ARG A 211 -7.81 4.74 -38.23
N GLN A 212 -6.67 4.06 -38.10
CA GLN A 212 -5.89 3.63 -39.28
C GLN A 212 -6.31 2.27 -39.88
N GLN A 213 -6.92 1.36 -39.11
CA GLN A 213 -7.37 0.07 -39.67
C GLN A 213 -8.58 0.22 -40.62
N ASN A 214 -9.51 1.14 -40.34
CA ASN A 214 -10.70 1.34 -41.17
C ASN A 214 -10.45 2.09 -42.50
N ILE A 215 -9.25 2.66 -42.71
CA ILE A 215 -8.92 3.37 -43.96
C ILE A 215 -8.33 2.40 -45.00
N ASN A 216 -7.66 1.32 -44.57
CA ASN A 216 -7.09 0.32 -45.47
C ASN A 216 -8.11 -0.74 -45.93
N GLU A 217 -9.25 -0.87 -45.27
CA GLU A 217 -10.34 -1.77 -45.71
C GLU A 217 -11.32 -1.09 -46.70
N ARG A 218 -11.10 0.20 -47.02
CA ARG A 218 -11.88 0.95 -48.03
C ARG A 218 -11.05 1.35 -49.26
N LYS A 219 -9.95 0.64 -49.53
CA LYS A 219 -9.19 0.76 -50.77
C LYS A 219 -9.13 -0.56 -51.49
#